data_AF-A0A9C9GCS8-F1
#
_entry.id   AF-A0A9C9GCS8-F1
#
_cell.length_a   1.000
_cell.length_b   1.000
_cell.length_c   1.000
_cell.angle_alpha   90.00
_cell.angle_beta   90.00
_cell.angle_gamma   90.00
#
_symmetry.space_group_name_H-M   'P 1'
#
loop_
_entity.id
_entity.type
_entity.pdbx_description
1 polymer ?
#
loop_
_entity_poly.entity_id
_entity_poly.type
_entity_poly.pdbx_seq_one_letter_code
_entity_poly.pdbx_strand_id
1 'polypeptide(L)'
;MNFERSFGLQWRLALICLAAGSAGALIALIVFYLAGSYLGLGLFQALGLGFGAGLLVAVLGAVVGAFTARVFKLRLWEAGRMARRIAGGDYRARLDVGPDDEVGWLEEQLNIMAGQLERAVGSLKELAEQNRLLGEKAGRGAALEERMRLARDLHDTVNQQLFVLAMRSAAVKKKAGAG
;
A
#
# COMPACT_ATOMS: atom_id res chain seq x y z
N MET A 1 -1.21 19.06 15.26
CA MET A 1 -0.36 17.85 15.28
C MET A 1 -0.55 17.21 16.63
N ASN A 2 -1.48 16.27 16.73
CA ASN A 2 -2.09 15.84 17.99
C ASN A 2 -1.25 14.72 18.62
N PHE A 3 -0.37 15.09 19.55
CA PHE A 3 0.46 14.17 20.32
C PHE A 3 -0.32 13.38 21.39
N GLU A 4 -1.65 13.55 21.47
CA GLU A 4 -2.52 12.88 22.44
C GLU A 4 -2.84 11.42 22.10
N ARG A 5 -2.56 10.96 20.87
CA ARG A 5 -2.90 9.59 20.43
C ARG A 5 -1.86 8.52 20.81
N SER A 6 -0.64 8.90 21.22
CA SER A 6 0.46 7.96 21.53
C SER A 6 0.44 7.42 22.96
N PHE A 7 -0.49 7.88 23.79
CA PHE A 7 -0.61 7.51 25.21
C PHE A 7 -1.74 6.50 25.46
N GLY A 8 -2.44 6.00 24.45
CA GLY A 8 -3.64 5.20 24.63
C GLY A 8 -3.33 3.74 24.92
N LEU A 9 -2.70 3.04 23.98
CA LEU A 9 -2.60 1.58 24.02
C LEU A 9 -1.70 1.06 25.15
N GLN A 10 -0.51 1.64 25.24
CA GLN A 10 0.51 1.21 26.18
C GLN A 10 0.05 1.43 27.62
N TRP A 11 -0.56 2.59 27.89
CA TRP A 11 -1.12 2.89 29.19
C TRP A 11 -2.38 2.08 29.48
N ARG A 12 -3.22 1.75 28.50
CA ARG A 12 -4.36 0.84 28.71
C ARG A 12 -3.90 -0.56 29.10
N LEU A 13 -2.92 -1.14 28.41
CA LEU A 13 -2.37 -2.45 28.75
C LEU A 13 -1.63 -2.42 30.10
N ALA A 14 -0.80 -1.41 30.33
CA ALA A 14 -0.10 -1.24 31.60
C ALA A 14 -1.08 -1.05 32.77
N LEU A 15 -2.15 -0.29 32.56
CA LEU A 15 -3.20 -0.05 33.56
C LEU A 15 -4.00 -1.31 33.84
N ILE A 16 -4.33 -2.13 32.84
CA ILE A 16 -4.99 -3.43 33.06
C ILE A 16 -4.09 -4.35 33.90
N CYS A 17 -2.78 -4.44 33.58
CA CYS A 17 -1.83 -5.26 34.33
C CYS A 17 -1.64 -4.76 35.77
N LEU A 18 -1.46 -3.45 35.96
CA LEU A 18 -1.30 -2.84 37.29
C LEU A 18 -2.58 -2.93 38.12
N ALA A 19 -3.76 -2.71 37.51
CA ALA A 19 -5.04 -2.82 38.19
C ALA A 19 -5.35 -4.27 38.59
N ALA A 20 -5.10 -5.24 37.72
CA ALA A 20 -5.30 -6.65 38.05
C ALA A 20 -4.35 -7.12 39.17
N GLY A 21 -3.08 -6.71 39.12
CA GLY A 21 -2.11 -7.04 40.16
C GLY A 21 -2.44 -6.41 41.51
N SER A 22 -2.74 -5.11 41.52
CA SER A 22 -3.09 -4.39 42.76
C SER A 22 -4.43 -4.85 43.34
N ALA A 23 -5.45 -5.10 42.50
CA ALA A 23 -6.72 -5.66 42.93
C ALA A 23 -6.57 -7.08 43.49
N GLY A 24 -5.76 -7.94 42.86
CA GLY A 24 -5.50 -9.29 43.35
C GLY A 24 -4.80 -9.29 44.71
N ALA A 25 -3.81 -8.41 44.89
CA ALA A 25 -3.12 -8.25 46.17
C ALA A 25 -4.05 -7.73 47.28
N LEU A 26 -4.89 -6.74 46.97
CA LEU A 26 -5.88 -6.21 47.93
C LEU A 26 -6.92 -7.27 48.30
N ILE A 27 -7.44 -8.02 47.33
CA ILE A 27 -8.41 -9.09 47.58
C ILE A 27 -7.79 -10.20 48.43
N ALA A 28 -6.54 -10.59 48.17
CA ALA A 28 -5.83 -11.58 48.98
C ALA A 28 -5.69 -11.12 50.44
N LEU A 29 -5.36 -9.85 50.66
CA LEU A 29 -5.16 -9.26 51.99
C LEU A 29 -6.49 -9.10 52.74
N ILE A 30 -7.57 -8.71 52.04
CA ILE A 30 -8.92 -8.64 52.60
C ILE A 30 -9.42 -10.03 53.00
N VAL A 31 -9.30 -11.03 52.12
CA VAL A 31 -9.72 -12.40 52.42
C VAL A 31 -8.94 -12.99 53.59
N PHE A 32 -7.63 -12.73 53.65
CA PHE A 32 -6.80 -13.13 54.78
C PHE A 32 -7.27 -12.50 56.11
N TYR A 33 -7.50 -11.19 56.12
CA TYR A 33 -7.97 -10.46 57.30
C TYR A 33 -9.34 -10.95 57.76
N LEU A 34 -10.28 -11.16 56.83
CA LEU A 34 -11.64 -11.62 57.13
C LEU A 34 -11.65 -13.07 57.66
N ALA A 35 -10.85 -13.95 57.06
CA ALA A 35 -10.73 -15.35 57.47
C ALA A 35 -10.16 -15.49 58.89
N GLY A 36 -9.18 -14.65 59.26
CA GLY A 36 -8.60 -14.65 60.60
C GLY A 36 -9.49 -14.03 61.67
N SER A 37 -10.19 -12.95 61.35
CA SER A 37 -10.98 -12.18 62.34
C SER A 37 -12.40 -12.71 62.56
N TYR A 38 -13.08 -13.22 61.53
CA TYR A 38 -14.50 -13.62 61.62
C TYR A 38 -14.73 -15.13 61.63
N LEU A 39 -13.88 -15.91 60.96
CA LEU A 39 -14.04 -17.37 60.89
C LEU A 39 -13.20 -18.15 61.92
N GLY A 40 -12.26 -17.50 62.60
CA GLY A 40 -11.37 -18.15 63.57
C GLY A 40 -10.46 -19.22 62.96
N LEU A 41 -10.20 -19.14 61.65
CA LEU A 41 -9.36 -20.08 60.92
C LEU A 41 -7.89 -19.96 61.37
N GLY A 42 -7.18 -21.08 61.38
CA GLY A 42 -5.74 -21.07 61.65
C GLY A 42 -4.97 -20.28 60.59
N LEU A 43 -3.81 -19.72 60.96
CA LEU A 43 -2.98 -18.88 60.09
C LEU A 43 -2.73 -19.51 58.70
N PHE A 44 -2.45 -20.82 58.67
CA PHE A 44 -2.21 -21.57 57.44
C PHE A 44 -3.45 -21.65 56.52
N GLN A 45 -4.65 -21.77 57.09
CA GLN A 45 -5.91 -21.86 56.34
C GLN A 45 -6.32 -20.49 55.78
N ALA A 46 -6.18 -19.42 56.57
CA ALA A 46 -6.43 -18.06 56.14
C ALA A 46 -5.48 -17.62 55.01
N LEU A 47 -4.19 -17.98 55.12
CA LEU A 47 -3.18 -17.71 54.09
C LEU A 47 -3.52 -18.44 52.78
N GLY A 48 -3.94 -19.70 52.84
CA GLY A 48 -4.34 -20.48 51.68
C GLY A 48 -5.53 -19.87 50.93
N LEU A 49 -6.57 -19.44 51.65
CA LEU A 49 -7.74 -18.79 51.05
C LEU A 49 -7.40 -17.43 50.41
N GLY A 50 -6.61 -16.60 51.11
CA GLY A 50 -6.16 -15.32 50.58
C GLY A 50 -5.33 -15.48 49.31
N PHE A 51 -4.38 -16.42 49.32
CA PHE A 51 -3.57 -16.72 48.14
C PHE A 51 -4.42 -17.26 46.97
N GLY A 52 -5.36 -18.17 47.24
CA GLY A 52 -6.27 -18.70 46.21
C GLY A 52 -7.13 -17.61 45.56
N ALA A 53 -7.68 -16.70 46.36
CA ALA A 53 -8.47 -15.57 45.86
C ALA A 53 -7.61 -14.59 45.03
N GLY A 54 -6.40 -14.25 45.51
CA GLY A 54 -5.46 -13.41 44.76
C GLY A 54 -5.02 -14.04 43.44
N LEU A 55 -4.74 -15.34 43.44
CA LEU A 55 -4.36 -16.10 42.24
C LEU A 55 -5.50 -16.10 41.20
N LEU A 56 -6.76 -16.28 41.63
CA LEU A 56 -7.90 -16.22 40.73
C LEU A 56 -8.00 -14.87 40.02
N VAL A 57 -7.84 -13.76 40.75
CA VAL A 57 -7.86 -12.41 40.18
C VAL A 57 -6.69 -12.20 39.21
N ALA A 58 -5.50 -12.68 39.57
CA ALA A 58 -4.32 -12.62 38.70
C ALA A 58 -4.53 -13.39 37.39
N VAL A 59 -5.12 -14.59 37.45
CA VAL A 59 -5.44 -15.39 36.25
C VAL A 59 -6.48 -14.68 35.38
N LEU A 60 -7.54 -14.12 35.97
CA LEU A 60 -8.53 -13.35 35.22
C LEU A 60 -7.91 -12.13 34.54
N GLY A 61 -7.05 -11.38 35.25
CA GLY A 61 -6.30 -10.27 34.68
C GLY A 61 -5.41 -10.69 33.52
N ALA A 62 -4.70 -11.82 33.65
CA ALA A 62 -3.87 -12.38 32.58
C ALA A 62 -4.69 -12.79 31.36
N VAL A 63 -5.88 -13.37 31.54
CA VAL A 63 -6.80 -13.74 30.44
C VAL A 63 -7.27 -12.48 29.69
N VAL A 64 -7.70 -11.45 30.40
CA VAL A 64 -8.12 -10.17 29.79
C VAL A 64 -6.96 -9.49 29.07
N GLY A 65 -5.78 -9.48 29.68
CA GLY A 65 -4.55 -8.94 29.07
C GLY A 65 -4.19 -9.68 27.78
N ALA A 66 -4.24 -11.01 27.80
CA ALA A 66 -3.95 -11.85 26.63
C ALA A 66 -4.98 -11.64 25.50
N PHE A 67 -6.27 -11.50 25.82
CA PHE A 67 -7.30 -11.19 24.84
C PHE A 67 -7.06 -9.83 24.17
N THR A 68 -6.75 -8.81 24.96
CA THR A 68 -6.46 -7.46 24.46
C THR A 68 -5.23 -7.46 23.56
N ALA A 69 -4.14 -8.11 23.99
CA ALA A 69 -2.92 -8.25 23.19
C ALA A 69 -3.17 -8.98 21.85
N ARG A 70 -4.05 -9.98 21.85
CA ARG A 70 -4.40 -10.74 20.64
C ARG A 70 -5.10 -9.86 19.60
N VAL A 71 -6.02 -8.99 20.01
CA VAL A 71 -6.71 -8.06 19.11
C VAL A 71 -5.70 -7.14 18.41
N PHE A 72 -4.75 -6.57 19.13
CA PHE A 72 -3.73 -5.70 18.53
C PHE A 72 -2.80 -6.44 17.57
N LYS A 73 -2.40 -7.66 17.93
CA LYS A 73 -1.56 -8.49 17.07
C LYS A 73 -2.23 -8.77 15.72
N LEU A 74 -3.54 -9.02 15.71
CA LEU A 74 -4.31 -9.27 14.50
C LEU A 74 -4.33 -8.04 13.58
N ARG A 75 -4.59 -6.85 14.13
CA ARG A 75 -4.57 -5.59 13.37
C ARG A 75 -3.18 -5.30 12.77
N LEU A 76 -2.10 -5.48 13.54
CA LEU A 76 -0.74 -5.35 13.02
C LEU A 76 -0.44 -6.34 11.89
N TRP A 77 -0.93 -7.58 12.02
CA TRP A 77 -0.80 -8.57 10.95
C TRP A 77 -1.56 -8.18 9.69
N GLU A 78 -2.74 -7.57 9.81
CA GLU A 78 -3.51 -7.04 8.70
C GLU A 78 -2.79 -5.88 8.01
N ALA A 79 -2.26 -4.94 8.79
CA ALA A 79 -1.42 -3.86 8.27
C ALA A 79 -0.22 -4.41 7.48
N GLY A 80 0.48 -5.41 8.03
CA GLY A 80 1.59 -6.09 7.35
C GLY A 80 1.16 -6.84 6.08
N ARG A 81 -0.03 -7.46 6.09
CA ARG A 81 -0.61 -8.11 4.89
C ARG A 81 -0.96 -7.08 3.81
N MET A 82 -1.50 -5.93 4.17
CA MET A 82 -1.75 -4.84 3.21
C MET A 82 -0.43 -4.33 2.61
N ALA A 83 0.58 -4.07 3.43
CA ALA A 83 1.88 -3.64 2.94
C ALA A 83 2.48 -4.65 1.94
N ARG A 84 2.33 -5.95 2.21
CA ARG A 84 2.75 -7.01 1.29
C ARG A 84 1.97 -7.01 -0.02
N ARG A 85 0.66 -6.76 0.02
CA ARG A 85 -0.19 -6.63 -1.20
C ARG A 85 0.23 -5.43 -2.04
N ILE A 86 0.47 -4.28 -1.41
CA ILE A 86 0.98 -3.07 -2.06
C ILE A 86 2.34 -3.34 -2.72
N ALA A 87 3.26 -4.00 -2.01
CA ALA A 87 4.55 -4.39 -2.57
C ALA A 87 4.41 -5.37 -3.76
N GLY A 88 3.35 -6.17 -3.78
CA GLY A 88 2.99 -7.04 -4.90
C GLY A 88 2.26 -6.34 -6.06
N GLY A 89 2.06 -5.03 -5.99
CA GLY A 89 1.42 -4.24 -7.06
C GLY A 89 -0.08 -3.98 -6.89
N ASP A 90 -0.70 -4.50 -5.82
CA ASP A 90 -2.10 -4.18 -5.49
C ASP A 90 -2.18 -2.89 -4.67
N TYR A 91 -2.14 -1.76 -5.37
CA TYR A 91 -2.24 -0.41 -4.78
C TYR A 91 -3.67 -0.03 -4.37
N ARG A 92 -4.66 -0.86 -4.69
CA ARG A 92 -6.07 -0.64 -4.33
C ARG A 92 -6.44 -1.24 -2.99
N ALA A 93 -5.58 -2.07 -2.42
CA ALA A 93 -5.74 -2.59 -1.07
C ALA A 93 -5.96 -1.42 -0.08
N ARG A 94 -6.93 -1.61 0.83
CA ARG A 94 -7.23 -0.70 1.94
C ARG A 94 -7.43 -1.50 3.22
N LEU A 95 -7.17 -0.88 4.36
CA LEU A 95 -7.52 -1.35 5.69
C LEU A 95 -8.81 -0.67 6.15
N ASP A 96 -9.61 -1.40 6.92
CA ASP A 96 -10.66 -0.80 7.73
C ASP A 96 -10.00 -0.16 8.95
N VAL A 97 -10.23 1.15 9.16
CA VAL A 97 -9.56 1.88 10.23
C VAL A 97 -10.31 1.60 11.52
N GLY A 98 -9.63 0.94 12.45
CA GLY A 98 -10.18 0.60 13.75
C GLY A 98 -10.27 1.81 14.70
N PRO A 99 -10.35 1.57 16.02
CA PRO A 99 -10.40 2.62 17.03
C PRO A 99 -9.30 3.68 16.86
N ASP A 100 -9.59 4.89 17.34
CA ASP A 100 -8.65 6.03 17.31
C ASP A 100 -7.50 5.84 18.33
N ASP A 101 -6.64 4.89 18.01
CA ASP A 101 -5.43 4.51 18.75
C ASP A 101 -4.22 4.50 17.80
N GLU A 102 -3.05 4.19 18.34
CA GLU A 102 -1.78 4.17 17.62
C GLU A 102 -1.80 3.23 16.41
N VAL A 103 -2.56 2.13 16.50
CA VAL A 103 -2.74 1.17 15.41
C VAL A 103 -3.72 1.71 14.37
N GLY A 104 -4.79 2.38 14.80
CA GLY A 104 -5.73 3.07 13.91
C GLY A 104 -5.07 4.19 13.13
N TRP A 105 -4.19 4.95 13.77
CA TRP A 105 -3.38 5.95 13.09
C TRP A 105 -2.45 5.31 12.05
N LEU A 106 -1.80 4.19 12.36
CA LEU A 106 -0.98 3.44 11.39
C LEU A 106 -1.81 2.95 10.20
N GLU A 107 -3.01 2.40 10.44
CA GLU A 107 -3.94 1.95 9.39
C GLU A 107 -4.34 3.11 8.47
N GLU A 108 -4.65 4.28 9.04
CA GLU A 108 -4.95 5.51 8.29
C GLU A 108 -3.75 5.95 7.43
N GLN A 109 -2.54 6.01 8.01
CA GLN A 109 -1.34 6.39 7.26
C GLN A 109 -1.03 5.41 6.13
N LEU A 110 -1.20 4.10 6.34
CA LEU A 110 -1.03 3.08 5.31
C LEU A 110 -2.04 3.26 4.16
N ASN A 111 -3.29 3.58 4.47
CA ASN A 111 -4.32 3.88 3.47
C ASN A 111 -3.96 5.12 2.63
N ILE A 112 -3.47 6.19 3.28
CA ILE A 112 -3.02 7.41 2.59
C ILE A 112 -1.86 7.08 1.64
N MET A 113 -0.86 6.35 2.12
CA MET A 113 0.29 5.93 1.32
C MET A 113 -0.15 5.08 0.12
N ALA A 114 -1.06 4.13 0.31
CA ALA A 114 -1.60 3.31 -0.77
C ALA A 114 -2.29 4.16 -1.84
N GLY A 115 -3.09 5.15 -1.44
CA GLY A 115 -3.74 6.08 -2.36
C GLY A 115 -2.78 7.02 -3.09
N GLN A 116 -1.64 7.38 -2.49
CA GLN A 116 -0.58 8.12 -3.19
C GLN A 116 0.11 7.23 -4.22
N LEU A 117 0.40 5.98 -3.87
CA LEU A 117 1.07 5.04 -4.77
C LEU A 117 0.17 4.67 -5.96
N GLU A 118 -1.13 4.48 -5.73
CA GLU A 118 -2.11 4.25 -6.80
C GLU A 118 -2.13 5.42 -7.80
N ARG A 119 -2.14 6.66 -7.30
CA ARG A 119 -2.09 7.87 -8.16
C ARG A 119 -0.79 7.97 -8.94
N ALA A 120 0.35 7.71 -8.30
CA ALA A 120 1.66 7.75 -8.94
C ALA A 120 1.80 6.69 -10.05
N VAL A 121 1.28 5.49 -9.83
CA VAL A 121 1.29 4.43 -10.85
C VAL A 121 0.31 4.74 -11.98
N GLY A 122 -0.83 5.35 -11.67
CA GLY A 122 -1.77 5.86 -12.68
C GLY A 122 -1.12 6.88 -13.62
N SER A 123 -0.45 7.90 -13.07
CA SER A 123 0.21 8.93 -13.89
C SER A 123 1.37 8.37 -14.73
N LEU A 124 2.14 7.42 -14.19
CA LEU A 124 3.19 6.74 -14.96
C LEU A 124 2.62 5.95 -16.15
N LYS A 125 1.47 5.29 -15.98
CA LYS A 125 0.79 4.58 -17.07
C LYS A 125 0.30 5.55 -18.15
N GLU A 126 -0.30 6.66 -17.76
CA GLU A 126 -0.74 7.69 -18.70
C GLU A 126 0.44 8.27 -19.49
N LEU A 127 1.56 8.58 -18.82
CA LEU A 127 2.75 9.10 -19.46
C LEU A 127 3.39 8.08 -20.41
N ALA A 128 3.40 6.81 -20.03
CA ALA A 128 3.88 5.73 -20.91
C ALA A 128 3.03 5.62 -22.19
N GLU A 129 1.70 5.74 -22.06
CA GLU A 129 0.81 5.71 -23.22
C GLU A 129 0.99 6.95 -24.11
N GLN A 130 1.15 8.13 -23.52
CA GLN A 130 1.47 9.35 -24.28
C GLN A 130 2.78 9.21 -25.06
N ASN A 131 3.84 8.69 -24.44
CA ASN A 131 5.11 8.43 -25.11
C ASN A 131 4.96 7.42 -26.26
N ARG A 132 4.17 6.36 -26.07
CA ARG A 132 3.88 5.37 -27.12
C ARG A 132 3.21 6.03 -28.33
N LEU A 133 2.19 6.85 -28.08
CA LEU A 133 1.46 7.59 -29.12
C LEU A 133 2.35 8.59 -29.85
N LEU A 134 3.25 9.29 -29.13
CA LEU A 134 4.21 10.20 -29.74
C LEU A 134 5.23 9.46 -30.61
N GLY A 135 5.73 8.31 -30.16
CA GLY A 135 6.60 7.44 -30.95
C GLY A 135 5.95 6.96 -32.25
N GLU A 136 4.68 6.53 -32.19
CA GLU A 136 3.92 6.16 -33.39
C GLU A 136 3.76 7.34 -34.35
N LYS A 137 3.45 8.54 -33.84
CA LYS A 137 3.32 9.75 -34.64
C LYS A 137 4.66 10.14 -35.30
N ALA A 138 5.76 10.06 -34.56
CA ALA A 138 7.09 10.35 -35.08
C ALA A 138 7.49 9.37 -36.19
N GLY A 139 7.24 8.07 -36.00
CA GLY A 139 7.48 7.05 -37.04
C GLY A 139 6.63 7.26 -38.30
N ARG A 140 5.35 7.63 -38.14
CA ARG A 140 4.49 8.01 -39.28
C ARG A 140 4.99 9.26 -39.99
N GLY A 141 5.48 10.25 -39.24
CA GLY A 141 6.08 11.47 -39.79
C GLY A 141 7.31 11.16 -40.66
N ALA A 142 8.24 10.36 -40.13
CA ALA A 142 9.43 9.93 -40.88
C ALA A 142 9.06 9.14 -42.15
N ALA A 143 8.09 8.22 -42.06
CA ALA A 143 7.62 7.45 -43.21
C ALA A 143 6.93 8.34 -44.28
N LEU A 144 6.22 9.40 -43.87
CA LEU A 144 5.62 10.37 -44.79
C LEU A 144 6.67 11.24 -45.47
N GLU A 145 7.68 11.67 -44.74
CA GLU A 145 8.79 12.47 -45.25
C GLU A 145 9.61 11.67 -46.28
N GLU A 146 9.87 10.39 -46.00
CA GLU A 146 10.54 9.48 -46.93
C GLU A 146 9.71 9.26 -48.20
N ARG A 147 8.38 9.11 -48.09
CA ARG A 147 7.49 9.03 -49.27
C ARG A 147 7.48 10.31 -50.09
N MET A 148 7.45 11.48 -49.45
CA MET A 148 7.49 12.78 -50.14
C MET A 148 8.82 12.97 -50.87
N ARG A 149 9.93 12.53 -50.25
CA ARG A 149 11.25 12.51 -50.88
C ARG A 149 11.28 11.57 -52.09
N LEU A 150 10.80 10.33 -51.94
CA LEU A 150 10.67 9.36 -53.03
C LEU A 150 9.82 9.91 -54.19
N ALA A 151 8.72 10.59 -53.91
CA ALA A 151 7.88 11.20 -54.94
C ALA A 151 8.62 12.31 -55.70
N ARG A 152 9.45 13.11 -55.02
CA ARG A 152 10.27 14.15 -55.64
C ARG A 152 11.37 13.56 -56.51
N ASP A 153 12.16 12.62 -55.98
CA ASP A 153 13.25 11.96 -56.71
C ASP A 153 12.70 11.19 -57.94
N LEU A 154 11.53 10.55 -57.78
CA LEU A 154 10.83 9.90 -58.89
C LEU A 154 10.35 10.92 -59.93
N HIS A 155 9.77 12.04 -59.51
CA HIS A 155 9.30 13.09 -60.41
C HIS A 155 10.45 13.70 -61.23
N ASP A 156 11.58 14.01 -60.59
CA ASP A 156 12.76 14.56 -61.27
C ASP A 156 13.33 13.54 -62.28
N THR A 157 13.39 12.26 -61.90
CA THR A 157 13.84 11.19 -62.79
C THR A 157 12.90 10.98 -63.98
N VAL A 158 11.58 10.96 -63.75
CA VAL A 158 10.58 10.82 -64.83
C VAL A 158 10.63 12.02 -65.77
N ASN A 159 10.75 13.24 -65.26
CA ASN A 159 10.90 14.44 -66.08
C ASN A 159 12.18 14.40 -66.93
N GLN A 160 13.30 13.97 -66.36
CA GLN A 160 14.55 13.78 -67.11
C GLN A 160 14.41 12.69 -68.20
N GLN A 161 13.79 11.56 -67.89
CA GLN A 161 13.56 10.48 -68.86
C GLN A 161 12.63 10.91 -69.99
N LEU A 162 11.55 11.63 -69.69
CA LEU A 162 10.64 12.18 -70.70
C LEU A 162 11.33 13.20 -71.60
N PHE A 163 12.22 14.04 -71.05
CA PHE A 163 13.01 14.97 -71.85
C PHE A 163 13.95 14.24 -72.81
N VAL A 164 14.68 13.23 -72.34
CA VAL A 164 15.56 12.41 -73.19
C VAL A 164 14.75 11.65 -74.25
N LEU A 165 13.58 11.12 -73.89
CA LEU A 165 12.69 10.43 -74.81
C LEU A 165 12.14 11.38 -75.88
N ALA A 166 11.75 12.59 -75.51
CA ALA A 166 11.31 13.63 -76.44
C ALA A 166 12.44 14.05 -77.40
N MET A 167 13.67 14.17 -76.91
CA MET A 167 14.84 14.44 -77.76
C MET A 167 15.13 13.29 -78.72
N ARG A 168 15.03 12.03 -78.26
CA ARG A 168 15.20 10.84 -79.12
C ARG A 168 14.10 10.76 -80.17
N SER A 169 12.84 11.01 -79.81
CA SER A 169 11.72 10.97 -80.77
C SER A 169 11.80 12.12 -81.78
N ALA A 170 12.24 13.31 -81.35
CA ALA A 170 12.51 14.43 -82.25
C ALA A 170 13.65 14.12 -83.22
N ALA A 171 14.73 13.48 -82.75
CA ALA A 171 15.83 13.04 -83.61
C ALA A 171 15.39 11.97 -84.62
N VAL A 172 14.53 11.02 -84.21
CA VAL A 172 13.92 10.01 -85.10
C VAL A 172 13.02 10.68 -86.13
N LYS A 173 12.17 11.64 -85.73
CA LYS A 173 11.30 12.39 -86.65
C LYS A 173 12.12 13.20 -87.66
N LYS A 174 13.23 13.82 -87.23
CA LYS A 174 14.15 14.54 -88.12
C LYS A 174 14.85 13.62 -89.11
N LYS A 175 15.22 12.39 -88.71
CA LYS A 175 15.78 11.38 -89.61
C LYS A 175 14.75 10.81 -90.60
N ALA A 176 13.49 10.68 -90.19
CA ALA A 176 12.40 10.18 -91.04
C ALA A 176 11.86 11.21 -92.05
N GLY A 177 12.06 12.51 -91.82
CA GLY A 177 11.73 13.58 -92.78
C GLY A 177 12.87 14.00 -93.70
N ALA A 178 14.03 13.35 -93.63
CA ALA A 178 15.23 13.65 -94.42
C ALA A 178 15.61 12.51 -95.40
N GLY A 179 14.68 11.60 -95.67
CA GLY A 179 14.75 10.60 -96.75
C GLY A 179 13.51 10.68 -97.60
#